data_AF-A0A6B1ARW2-F1
#
_entry.id   AF-A0A6B1ARW2-F1
#
_cell.length_a   1.000
_cell.length_b   1.000
_cell.length_c   1.000
_cell.angle_alpha   90.00
_cell.angle_beta   90.00
_cell.angle_gamma   90.00
#
_symmetry.space_group_name_H-M   'P 1'
#
loop_
_entity.id
_entity.type
_entity.pdbx_description
1 polymer ?
#
loop_
_entity_poly.entity_id
_entity_poly.type
_entity_poly.pdbx_seq_one_letter_code
_entity_poly.pdbx_strand_id
1 'polypeptide(L)'
;MSELAPFFFYAAAVLAVVGLMLGLSYFLGQSTSRKYTDTPFESGIVSVGSAQFRTSVHFYLPAILFIIFDLEVVFLFAWAVSVRETGWVGFIEIFVFVAILLAALFYLWRVGALDWRTGIQRRELRELRGAGGVTNKKAFHL
;
A
#
# COMPACT_ATOMS: atom_id res chain seq x y z
N MET A 1 20.93 26.35 -11.96
CA MET A 1 20.83 25.05 -12.66
C MET A 1 21.98 24.10 -12.31
N SER A 2 23.17 24.61 -11.96
CA SER A 2 24.30 23.81 -11.45
C SER A 2 24.02 23.09 -10.13
N GLU A 3 23.21 23.68 -9.23
CA GLU A 3 22.89 23.08 -7.91
C GLU A 3 22.09 21.78 -8.00
N LEU A 4 21.33 21.56 -9.08
CA LEU A 4 20.56 20.34 -9.30
C LEU A 4 21.33 19.29 -10.11
N ALA A 5 22.42 19.69 -10.76
CA ALA A 5 23.29 18.78 -11.52
C ALA A 5 23.77 17.57 -10.71
N PRO A 6 24.22 17.69 -9.44
CA PRO A 6 24.62 16.52 -8.65
C PRO A 6 23.45 15.56 -8.38
N PHE A 7 22.23 16.08 -8.20
CA PHE A 7 21.03 15.25 -8.01
C PHE A 7 20.70 14.43 -9.27
N PHE A 8 20.67 15.06 -10.43
CA PHE A 8 20.42 14.37 -11.69
C PHE A 8 21.54 13.37 -12.03
N PHE A 9 22.80 13.72 -11.75
CA PHE A 9 23.93 12.82 -11.93
C PHE A 9 23.82 11.59 -11.03
N TYR A 10 23.48 11.78 -9.75
CA TYR A 10 23.27 10.68 -8.82
C TYR A 10 22.11 9.77 -9.24
N ALA A 11 20.96 10.35 -9.61
CA ALA A 11 19.80 9.59 -10.09
C ALA A 11 20.15 8.78 -11.35
N ALA A 12 20.88 9.39 -12.30
CA ALA A 12 21.35 8.70 -13.51
C ALA A 12 22.34 7.59 -13.19
N ALA A 13 23.25 7.79 -12.25
CA ALA A 13 24.20 6.77 -11.80
C ALA A 13 23.48 5.57 -11.17
N VAL A 14 22.49 5.80 -10.31
CA VAL A 14 21.67 4.72 -9.71
C VAL A 14 20.93 3.95 -10.79
N LEU A 15 20.27 4.63 -11.73
CA LEU A 15 19.58 3.98 -12.84
C LEU A 15 20.54 3.20 -13.74
N ALA A 16 21.73 3.73 -13.99
CA ALA A 16 22.76 3.05 -14.77
C ALA A 16 23.25 1.77 -14.09
N VAL A 17 23.48 1.81 -12.77
CA VAL A 17 23.87 0.62 -11.99
C VAL A 17 22.76 -0.43 -11.99
N VAL A 18 21.51 -0.03 -11.73
CA VAL A 18 20.36 -0.95 -11.78
C VAL A 18 20.22 -1.56 -13.18
N GLY A 19 20.32 -0.74 -14.24
CA GLY A 19 20.27 -1.20 -15.62
C GLY A 19 21.41 -2.15 -15.97
N LEU A 20 22.63 -1.88 -15.50
CA LEU A 20 23.78 -2.76 -15.68
C LEU A 20 23.59 -4.09 -14.94
N MET A 21 23.10 -4.07 -13.71
CA MET A 21 22.83 -5.30 -12.93
C MET A 21 21.77 -6.16 -13.62
N LEU A 22 20.67 -5.56 -14.05
CA LEU A 22 19.62 -6.27 -14.80
C LEU A 22 20.13 -6.78 -16.15
N GLY A 23 20.91 -5.98 -16.87
CA GLY A 23 21.50 -6.33 -18.16
C GLY A 23 22.53 -7.45 -18.07
N LEU A 24 23.43 -7.40 -17.07
CA LEU A 24 24.37 -8.47 -16.78
C LEU A 24 23.64 -9.73 -16.32
N SER A 25 22.62 -9.62 -15.46
CA SER A 25 21.81 -10.76 -15.05
C SER A 25 21.08 -11.40 -16.22
N TYR A 26 20.64 -10.61 -17.20
CA TYR A 26 20.00 -11.13 -18.41
C TYR A 26 21.02 -11.79 -19.36
N PHE A 27 22.21 -11.19 -19.53
CA PHE A 27 23.24 -11.70 -20.45
C PHE A 27 24.00 -12.92 -19.91
N LEU A 28 24.34 -12.92 -18.61
CA LEU A 28 24.99 -14.03 -17.92
C LEU A 28 23.99 -15.09 -17.45
N GLY A 29 22.70 -14.74 -17.37
CA GLY A 29 21.63 -15.67 -17.02
C GLY A 29 21.46 -16.73 -18.09
N GLN A 30 21.65 -18.00 -17.71
CA GLN A 30 21.33 -19.11 -18.60
C GLN A 30 19.82 -19.12 -18.90
N SER A 31 19.45 -18.79 -20.13
CA SER A 31 18.06 -18.94 -20.60
C SER A 31 17.75 -20.43 -20.80
N THR A 32 17.39 -21.11 -19.71
CA THR A 32 16.82 -22.46 -19.78
C THR A 32 15.31 -22.33 -19.93
N SER A 33 14.84 -22.29 -21.17
CA SER A 33 13.43 -22.43 -21.48
C SER A 33 13.04 -23.91 -21.34
N ARG A 34 12.52 -24.28 -20.16
CA ARG A 34 11.85 -25.57 -19.95
C ARG A 34 10.35 -25.38 -20.07
N LYS A 35 9.66 -26.44 -20.51
CA LYS A 35 8.22 -26.46 -20.85
C LYS A 35 7.27 -25.92 -19.76
N TYR A 36 7.74 -25.81 -18.51
CA TYR A 36 6.95 -25.34 -17.35
C TYR A 36 7.64 -24.19 -16.60
N THR A 37 8.70 -23.58 -17.14
CA THR A 37 9.38 -22.43 -16.49
C THR A 37 8.47 -21.20 -16.45
N ASP A 38 7.65 -21.00 -17.49
CA ASP A 38 6.80 -19.82 -17.65
C ASP A 38 5.35 -20.05 -17.19
N THR A 39 5.05 -21.18 -16.54
CA THR A 39 3.72 -21.44 -16.00
C THR A 39 3.58 -20.83 -14.61
N PRO A 40 2.43 -20.20 -14.26
CA PRO A 40 2.18 -19.68 -12.92
C PRO A 40 2.48 -20.71 -11.83
N PHE A 41 3.15 -20.25 -10.77
CA PHE A 41 3.57 -21.13 -9.68
C PHE A 41 2.35 -21.53 -8.85
N GLU A 42 1.87 -22.75 -9.07
CA GLU A 42 0.73 -23.28 -8.32
C GLU A 42 0.84 -24.79 -8.12
N SER A 43 1.97 -25.26 -7.56
CA SER A 43 2.17 -26.67 -7.15
C SER A 43 1.75 -27.76 -8.16
N GLY A 44 1.82 -27.47 -9.47
CA GLY A 44 1.41 -28.40 -10.53
C GLY A 44 -0.09 -28.44 -10.85
N ILE A 45 -0.93 -27.59 -10.24
CA ILE A 45 -2.31 -27.38 -10.70
C ILE A 45 -2.29 -26.40 -11.89
N VAL A 46 -2.99 -26.78 -12.96
CA VAL A 46 -3.18 -25.90 -14.12
C VAL A 46 -4.11 -24.79 -13.66
N SER A 47 -3.65 -23.53 -13.73
CA SER A 47 -4.47 -22.38 -13.37
C SER A 47 -5.71 -22.36 -14.26
N VAL A 48 -6.88 -22.58 -13.65
CA VAL A 48 -8.18 -22.59 -14.34
C VAL A 48 -8.94 -21.31 -13.97
N GLY A 49 -9.20 -20.48 -14.96
CA GLY A 49 -9.92 -19.20 -14.79
C GLY A 49 -9.05 -17.98 -15.09
N SER A 50 -9.71 -16.85 -15.41
CA SER A 50 -8.99 -15.59 -15.60
C SER A 50 -8.51 -15.08 -14.24
N ALA A 51 -7.26 -14.57 -14.17
CA ALA A 51 -6.74 -13.87 -13.00
C ALA A 51 -7.46 -12.52 -12.71
N GLN A 52 -8.55 -12.26 -13.43
CA GLN A 52 -9.37 -11.06 -13.36
C GLN A 52 -10.55 -11.24 -12.40
N PHE A 53 -10.29 -11.74 -11.20
CA PHE A 53 -11.27 -11.61 -10.14
C PHE A 53 -11.29 -10.14 -9.69
N ARG A 54 -12.49 -9.60 -9.44
CA ARG A 54 -12.63 -8.27 -8.85
C ARG A 54 -12.10 -8.35 -7.42
N THR A 55 -10.81 -8.10 -7.24
CA THR A 55 -10.17 -7.97 -5.94
C THR A 55 -10.97 -6.91 -5.17
N SER A 56 -11.48 -7.28 -4.01
CA SER A 56 -12.39 -6.47 -3.21
C SER A 56 -11.85 -5.05 -3.00
N VAL A 57 -12.71 -4.05 -3.25
CA VAL A 57 -12.43 -2.60 -3.29
C VAL A 57 -11.99 -2.00 -1.93
N HIS A 58 -11.64 -2.83 -0.95
CA HIS A 58 -11.27 -2.40 0.40
C HIS A 58 -10.05 -1.47 0.46
N PHE A 59 -9.19 -1.48 -0.58
CA PHE A 59 -8.04 -0.58 -0.69
C PHE A 59 -8.40 0.84 -1.15
N TYR A 60 -9.60 1.04 -1.70
CA TYR A 60 -9.99 2.33 -2.28
C TYR A 60 -10.19 3.41 -1.21
N LEU A 61 -10.83 3.07 -0.10
CA LEU A 61 -11.10 4.01 0.99
C LEU A 61 -9.79 4.54 1.63
N PRO A 62 -8.82 3.70 2.03
CA PRO A 62 -7.51 4.17 2.46
C PRO A 62 -6.75 4.96 1.39
N ALA A 63 -6.88 4.60 0.10
CA ALA A 63 -6.19 5.29 -0.99
C ALA A 63 -6.70 6.73 -1.18
N ILE A 64 -8.02 6.95 -1.20
CA ILE A 64 -8.58 8.32 -1.26
C ILE A 64 -8.19 9.11 -0.02
N LEU A 65 -8.30 8.49 1.17
CA LEU A 65 -7.91 9.13 2.42
C LEU A 65 -6.44 9.55 2.40
N PHE A 66 -5.56 8.71 1.85
CA PHE A 66 -4.14 9.01 1.68
C PHE A 66 -3.94 10.20 0.74
N ILE A 67 -4.64 10.25 -0.40
CA ILE A 67 -4.54 11.39 -1.34
C ILE A 67 -4.98 12.69 -0.68
N ILE A 68 -6.09 12.67 0.07
CA ILE A 68 -6.57 13.86 0.79
C ILE A 68 -5.53 14.25 1.85
N PHE A 69 -5.09 13.32 2.70
CA PHE A 69 -4.10 13.62 3.74
C PHE A 69 -2.75 14.11 3.19
N ASP A 70 -2.29 13.58 2.06
CA ASP A 70 -1.05 14.02 1.41
C ASP A 70 -1.17 15.45 0.88
N LEU A 71 -2.30 15.79 0.27
CA LEU A 71 -2.60 17.14 -0.19
C LEU A 71 -2.66 18.15 0.97
N GLU A 72 -3.12 17.72 2.13
CA GLU A 72 -3.21 18.52 3.35
C GLU A 72 -1.83 18.85 3.93
N VAL A 73 -0.88 17.90 3.86
CA VAL A 73 0.52 18.14 4.25
C VAL A 73 1.16 19.22 3.39
N VAL A 74 0.83 19.31 2.10
CA VAL A 74 1.32 20.39 1.23
C VAL A 74 0.85 21.76 1.74
N PHE A 75 -0.41 21.87 2.18
CA PHE A 75 -0.92 23.12 2.77
C PHE A 75 -0.26 23.44 4.11
N LEU A 76 -0.07 22.44 4.97
CA LEU A 76 0.68 22.61 6.21
C LEU A 76 2.10 23.09 5.94
N PHE A 77 2.76 22.57 4.91
CA PHE A 77 4.10 22.98 4.53
C PHE A 77 4.14 24.42 4.00
N ALA A 78 3.19 24.80 3.15
CA ALA A 78 3.08 26.17 2.63
C ALA A 78 2.90 27.19 3.77
N TRP A 79 2.07 26.86 4.76
CA TRP A 79 1.96 27.66 5.98
C TRP A 79 3.23 27.61 6.83
N ALA A 80 3.86 26.43 7.00
CA ALA A 80 5.05 26.25 7.82
C ALA A 80 6.23 27.13 7.38
N VAL A 81 6.32 27.43 6.08
CA VAL A 81 7.33 28.35 5.54
C VAL A 81 7.04 29.82 5.89
N SER A 82 5.79 30.19 6.15
CA SER A 82 5.34 31.57 6.39
C SER A 82 4.66 31.80 7.76
N VAL A 83 5.06 31.01 8.77
CA VAL A 83 4.48 31.06 10.13
C VAL A 83 4.67 32.44 10.79
N ARG A 84 5.80 33.10 10.53
CA ARG A 84 6.13 34.38 11.15
C ARG A 84 5.23 35.50 10.65
N GLU A 85 4.86 35.45 9.38
CA GLU A 85 4.07 36.45 8.68
C GLU A 85 2.57 36.29 8.98
N THR A 86 2.10 35.05 9.12
CA THR A 86 0.68 34.74 9.39
C THR A 86 0.28 34.84 10.86
N GLY A 87 1.23 34.70 11.79
CA GLY A 87 1.01 34.90 13.23
C GLY A 87 -0.11 34.03 13.81
N TRP A 88 -0.85 34.59 14.78
CA TRP A 88 -1.92 33.87 15.48
C TRP A 88 -3.10 33.48 14.60
N VAL A 89 -3.38 34.26 13.55
CA VAL A 89 -4.49 33.98 12.63
C VAL A 89 -4.22 32.69 11.84
N GLY A 90 -3.01 32.58 11.25
CA GLY A 90 -2.62 31.35 10.53
C GLY A 90 -2.53 30.13 11.44
N PHE A 91 -2.13 30.31 12.70
CA PHE A 91 -2.13 29.21 13.67
C PHE A 91 -3.54 28.65 13.91
N ILE A 92 -4.53 29.51 14.11
CA ILE A 92 -5.93 29.08 14.29
C ILE A 92 -6.47 28.41 13.03
N GLU A 93 -6.16 28.97 11.87
CA GLU A 93 -6.59 28.41 10.57
C GLU A 93 -6.09 26.98 10.39
N ILE A 94 -4.80 26.74 10.64
CA ILE A 94 -4.18 25.41 10.55
C ILE A 94 -4.69 24.46 11.62
N PHE A 95 -4.94 24.96 12.83
CA PHE A 95 -5.53 24.14 13.89
C PHE A 95 -6.93 23.65 13.50
N VAL A 96 -7.78 24.54 12.99
CA VAL A 96 -9.13 24.18 12.51
C VAL A 96 -9.04 23.21 11.33
N PHE A 97 -8.12 23.44 10.40
CA PHE A 97 -7.87 22.58 9.26
C PHE A 97 -7.53 21.14 9.68
N VAL A 98 -6.54 20.97 10.55
CA VAL A 98 -6.16 19.66 11.10
C VAL A 98 -7.31 19.04 11.90
N ALA A 99 -8.06 19.81 12.68
CA ALA A 99 -9.20 19.32 13.45
C ALA A 99 -10.30 18.71 12.55
N ILE A 100 -10.57 19.32 11.40
CA ILE A 100 -11.55 18.81 10.43
C ILE A 100 -11.10 17.44 9.88
N LEU A 101 -9.82 17.25 9.54
CA LEU A 101 -9.33 15.94 9.12
C LEU A 101 -9.36 14.89 10.21
N LEU A 102 -8.97 15.26 11.43
CA LEU A 102 -9.06 14.35 12.55
C LEU A 102 -10.52 13.91 12.78
N ALA A 103 -11.48 14.82 12.63
CA ALA A 103 -12.91 14.49 12.70
C ALA A 103 -13.33 13.55 11.56
N ALA A 104 -12.90 13.81 10.32
CA ALA A 104 -13.18 12.95 9.17
C ALA A 104 -12.58 11.55 9.31
N LEU A 105 -11.32 11.47 9.75
CA LEU A 105 -10.63 10.21 10.04
C LEU A 105 -11.32 9.43 11.16
N PHE A 106 -11.68 10.12 12.24
CA PHE A 106 -12.40 9.52 13.35
C PHE A 106 -13.75 8.97 12.91
N TYR A 107 -14.51 9.73 12.12
CA TYR A 107 -15.77 9.26 11.53
C TYR A 107 -15.57 7.99 10.70
N LEU A 108 -14.58 7.99 9.81
CA LEU A 108 -14.30 6.85 8.93
C LEU A 108 -13.85 5.61 9.72
N TRP A 109 -13.08 5.81 10.79
CA TRP A 109 -12.68 4.75 11.72
C TRP A 109 -13.90 4.16 12.44
N ARG A 110 -14.83 5.00 12.92
CA ARG A 110 -16.07 4.54 13.57
C ARG A 110 -17.00 3.79 12.61
N VAL A 111 -17.01 4.14 11.33
CA VAL A 111 -17.75 3.42 10.27
C VAL A 111 -17.10 2.06 9.95
N GLY A 112 -15.86 1.82 10.38
CA GLY A 112 -15.14 0.58 10.09
C GLY A 112 -14.65 0.51 8.65
N ALA A 113 -14.57 1.64 7.95
CA ALA A 113 -14.04 1.73 6.60
C ALA A 113 -12.52 1.46 6.52
N LEU A 114 -11.82 1.53 7.66
CA LEU A 114 -10.43 1.08 7.82
C LEU A 114 -10.29 -0.42 8.12
N ASP A 115 -11.39 -1.13 8.35
CA ASP A 115 -11.33 -2.47 8.91
C ASP A 115 -11.07 -3.52 7.81
N TRP A 116 -9.88 -4.14 7.86
CA TRP A 116 -9.33 -4.98 6.80
C TRP A 116 -10.02 -6.34 6.63
N ARG A 117 -10.70 -6.85 7.68
CA ARG A 117 -11.37 -8.15 7.59
C ARG A 117 -12.70 -7.97 6.89
N THR A 118 -12.78 -8.49 5.67
CA THR A 118 -14.00 -8.65 4.89
C THR A 118 -15.12 -9.16 5.80
N GLY A 119 -16.33 -8.59 5.69
CA GLY A 119 -17.49 -9.08 6.45
C GLY A 119 -17.72 -10.59 6.29
N ILE A 120 -17.32 -11.14 5.14
CA ILE A 120 -17.30 -12.58 4.85
C ILE A 120 -16.31 -13.33 5.75
N GLN A 121 -15.06 -12.87 5.85
CA GLN A 121 -14.04 -13.50 6.71
C GLN A 121 -14.47 -13.55 8.19
N ARG A 122 -15.17 -12.52 8.68
CA ARG A 122 -15.71 -12.53 10.05
C ARG A 122 -16.86 -13.51 10.23
N ARG A 123 -17.70 -13.72 9.21
CA ARG A 123 -18.79 -14.71 9.23
C ARG A 123 -18.22 -16.12 9.17
N GLU A 124 -17.28 -16.37 8.29
CA GLU A 124 -16.59 -17.65 8.15
C GLU A 124 -15.85 -18.05 9.44
N LEU A 125 -15.14 -17.10 10.08
CA LEU A 125 -14.53 -17.33 11.40
C LEU A 125 -15.55 -17.57 12.52
N ARG A 126 -16.77 -17.02 12.42
CA ARG A 126 -17.86 -17.32 13.38
C ARG A 126 -18.47 -18.68 13.12
N GLU A 127 -18.63 -19.09 11.86
CA GLU A 127 -19.09 -20.42 11.48
C GLU A 127 -18.10 -21.50 11.90
N LEU A 128 -16.79 -21.26 11.74
CA LEU A 128 -15.73 -22.12 12.25
C LEU A 128 -15.69 -22.19 13.79
N ARG A 129 -16.31 -21.22 14.49
CA ARG A 129 -16.51 -21.22 15.95
C ARG A 129 -17.90 -21.73 16.38
N GLY A 130 -18.82 -21.97 15.45
CA GLY A 130 -20.15 -22.51 15.70
C GLY A 130 -20.17 -24.03 15.86
N ALA A 131 -21.33 -24.62 16.14
CA ALA A 131 -21.51 -26.01 16.59
C ALA A 131 -20.94 -27.14 15.69
N GLY A 132 -20.42 -26.82 14.50
CA GLY A 132 -19.66 -27.75 13.64
C GLY A 132 -18.13 -27.59 13.74
N GLY A 133 -17.63 -26.80 14.70
CA GLY A 133 -16.24 -26.39 14.82
C GLY A 133 -15.26 -27.56 14.80
N VAL A 134 -14.61 -27.77 13.66
CA VAL A 134 -13.43 -28.61 13.56
C VAL A 134 -12.26 -27.83 14.17
N THR A 135 -12.24 -27.72 15.49
CA THR A 135 -11.02 -27.35 16.23
C THR A 135 -10.21 -28.63 16.40
N ASN A 136 -9.58 -29.12 15.33
CA ASN A 136 -8.58 -30.16 15.50
C ASN A 136 -7.25 -29.50 15.92
N LYS A 137 -7.16 -29.17 17.21
CA LYS A 137 -5.90 -28.76 17.85
C LYS A 137 -4.91 -29.91 18.04
N LYS A 138 -5.23 -31.15 17.62
CA LYS A 138 -4.40 -32.35 17.87
C LYS A 138 -3.51 -32.77 16.69
N ALA A 139 -3.47 -32.02 15.58
CA ALA A 139 -2.67 -32.38 14.41
C ALA A 139 -1.25 -31.77 14.37
N PHE A 140 -0.82 -31.05 15.41
CA PHE A 140 0.52 -30.46 15.49
C PHE A 140 1.26 -30.94 16.74
N HIS A 141 1.48 -32.24 16.81
CA HIS A 141 2.57 -32.81 17.61
C HIS A 141 3.46 -33.59 16.64
N LEU A 142 4.50 -32.89 16.17
CA LEU A 142 5.74 -33.51 15.72
C LEU A 142 6.65 -33.67 16.95
#